data_AF-A0A078M2Y6-F1
#
_entry.id   AF-A0A078M2Y6-F1
#
_cell.length_a   1.000
_cell.length_b   1.000
_cell.length_c   1.000
_cell.angle_alpha   90.00
_cell.angle_beta   90.00
_cell.angle_gamma   90.00
#
_symmetry.space_group_name_H-M   'P 1'
#
loop_
_entity.id
_entity.type
_entity.pdbx_description
1 polymer ?
#
loop_
_entity_poly.entity_id
_entity_poly.type
_entity_poly.pdbx_seq_one_letter_code
_entity_poly.pdbx_strand_id
1 'polypeptide(L)'
;MSTTINVVELFAGVGGFRLGLERADKSVFKTVWANQWEPSRKAQHAFDCYTSHFSEGEQVNTDIALVPNTTFEALDVDLVVGGFPCQDYSVARSLAGEKGLQGKKGVLFWEIKRVIENSHPRFILLENVDRLLKSPSKQRGRDFAVMLAVFRDLGYDVEWRVINAAEYGHAQRRRRVFIFAYKTELVYAKAQQALAKDALLFKDGFFASSFPVTGEPYKNRYATTELPEDVVAISDEFSFEFYTAGIMQKGKVTTTQPVAKEIAPTTLAAIIEDDVDAMYYLTEAEDEKFTYLRGAKKIERVSATGHTYFYSEGGMSPVDDLALPGRTMLTSEGSVNRSTHIIEVDGRKRYLTPMECERLNGFDDNWTAGMADRMRYFCMGNALVVPLITTMGKKIKEINEQEPKQDLQITFHL
;
A
#
# COMPACT_ATOMS: atom_id res chain seq x y z
N MET A 1 -2.05 -31.07 -6.96
CA MET A 1 -2.62 -29.90 -6.26
C MET A 1 -1.46 -29.19 -5.64
N SER A 2 -0.90 -28.24 -6.38
CA SER A 2 0.12 -27.38 -5.82
C SER A 2 -0.47 -26.53 -4.69
N THR A 3 0.20 -26.55 -3.54
CA THR A 3 -0.09 -25.65 -2.42
C THR A 3 0.67 -24.34 -2.55
N THR A 4 1.51 -24.19 -3.58
CA THR A 4 2.25 -22.96 -3.84
C THR A 4 1.37 -21.90 -4.47
N ILE A 5 1.74 -20.64 -4.26
CA ILE A 5 1.16 -19.45 -4.84
C ILE A 5 2.29 -18.73 -5.54
N ASN A 6 2.26 -18.71 -6.87
CA ASN A 6 3.22 -17.97 -7.66
C ASN A 6 2.86 -16.48 -7.65
N VAL A 7 3.82 -15.65 -7.23
CA VAL A 7 3.62 -14.22 -6.98
C VAL A 7 4.36 -13.39 -8.03
N VAL A 8 3.65 -12.40 -8.57
CA VAL A 8 4.22 -11.27 -9.33
C VAL A 8 4.20 -10.04 -8.43
N GLU A 9 5.37 -9.44 -8.17
CA GLU A 9 5.51 -8.24 -7.36
C GLU A 9 5.84 -7.01 -8.21
N LEU A 10 4.89 -6.08 -8.30
CA LEU A 10 5.03 -4.82 -9.03
C LEU A 10 5.44 -3.70 -8.08
N PHE A 11 6.35 -2.83 -8.53
CA PHE A 11 6.82 -1.68 -7.75
C PHE A 11 7.38 -2.12 -6.38
N ALA A 12 8.27 -3.12 -6.40
CA ALA A 12 8.68 -3.87 -5.21
C ALA A 12 9.34 -3.01 -4.12
N GLY A 13 9.90 -1.85 -4.48
CA GLY A 13 10.70 -1.03 -3.58
C GLY A 13 11.87 -1.86 -3.03
N VAL A 14 11.97 -1.93 -1.70
CA VAL A 14 12.94 -2.78 -1.00
C VAL A 14 12.38 -4.15 -0.60
N GLY A 15 11.24 -4.56 -1.18
CA GLY A 15 10.67 -5.91 -1.07
C GLY A 15 9.74 -6.14 0.13
N GLY A 16 9.02 -5.09 0.55
CA GLY A 16 8.12 -5.19 1.69
C GLY A 16 6.97 -6.19 1.50
N PHE A 17 6.46 -6.36 0.27
CA PHE A 17 5.45 -7.36 -0.01
C PHE A 17 6.05 -8.77 0.06
N ARG A 18 7.13 -9.02 -0.69
CA ARG A 18 7.79 -10.33 -0.68
C ARG A 18 8.25 -10.77 0.70
N LEU A 19 8.92 -9.91 1.46
CA LEU A 19 9.34 -10.23 2.83
C LEU A 19 8.13 -10.60 3.70
N GLY A 20 7.03 -9.84 3.60
CA GLY A 20 5.82 -10.11 4.35
C GLY A 20 5.17 -11.46 4.02
N LEU A 21 5.10 -11.79 2.73
CA LEU A 21 4.55 -13.05 2.22
C LEU A 21 5.46 -14.25 2.56
N GLU A 22 6.78 -14.13 2.40
CA GLU A 22 7.72 -15.20 2.78
C GLU A 22 7.72 -15.43 4.30
N ARG A 23 7.52 -14.40 5.12
CA ARG A 23 7.31 -14.54 6.57
C ARG A 23 5.96 -15.17 6.92
N ALA A 24 4.95 -15.02 6.06
CA ALA A 24 3.68 -15.73 6.25
C ALA A 24 3.89 -17.23 6.03
N ASP A 25 4.46 -17.60 4.89
CA ASP A 25 4.97 -18.95 4.61
C ASP A 25 5.77 -18.98 3.28
N LYS A 26 7.11 -19.02 3.36
CA LYS A 26 8.01 -19.12 2.20
C LYS A 26 7.84 -20.40 1.37
N SER A 27 7.30 -21.47 1.94
CA SER A 27 7.03 -22.70 1.18
C SER A 27 5.82 -22.55 0.27
N VAL A 28 4.87 -21.69 0.66
CA VAL A 28 3.66 -21.38 -0.11
C VAL A 28 3.91 -20.26 -1.11
N PHE A 29 4.41 -19.10 -0.67
CA PHE A 29 4.56 -17.94 -1.57
C PHE A 29 5.88 -18.01 -2.33
N LYS A 30 5.80 -18.10 -3.65
CA LYS A 30 6.94 -18.13 -4.58
C LYS A 30 6.91 -16.91 -5.48
N THR A 31 7.71 -15.89 -5.17
CA THR A 31 7.87 -14.75 -6.09
C THR A 31 8.61 -15.22 -7.34
N VAL A 32 7.88 -15.37 -8.45
CA VAL A 32 8.42 -15.84 -9.73
C VAL A 32 8.95 -14.68 -10.57
N TRP A 33 8.41 -13.48 -10.36
CA TRP A 33 8.80 -12.29 -11.09
C TRP A 33 8.58 -11.03 -10.24
N ALA A 34 9.53 -10.11 -10.24
CA ALA A 34 9.43 -8.83 -9.53
C ALA A 34 10.00 -7.67 -10.36
N ASN A 35 9.38 -6.49 -10.25
CA ASN A 35 9.84 -5.28 -10.89
C ASN A 35 9.97 -4.10 -9.93
N GLN A 36 11.10 -3.41 -10.03
CA GLN A 36 11.33 -2.14 -9.36
C GLN A 36 12.16 -1.24 -10.26
N TRP A 37 11.66 -0.04 -10.54
CA TRP A 37 12.33 0.95 -11.38
C TRP A 37 12.07 2.37 -10.87
N GLU A 38 13.13 3.16 -10.72
CA GLU A 38 13.07 4.57 -10.34
C GLU A 38 13.53 5.46 -11.50
N PRO A 39 12.62 5.94 -12.38
CA PRO A 39 12.99 6.57 -13.65
C PRO A 39 13.80 7.86 -13.52
N SER A 40 13.67 8.56 -12.38
CA SER A 40 14.38 9.81 -12.12
C SER A 40 15.77 9.62 -11.48
N ARG A 41 16.23 8.37 -11.30
CA ARG A 41 17.47 8.06 -10.60
C ARG A 41 18.44 7.27 -11.46
N LYS A 42 19.72 7.66 -11.41
CA LYS A 42 20.81 6.91 -12.04
C LYS A 42 21.15 5.63 -11.25
N ALA A 43 21.26 5.75 -9.93
CA ALA A 43 21.47 4.62 -9.02
C ALA A 43 20.10 4.07 -8.58
N GLN A 44 19.95 2.76 -8.60
CA GLN A 44 18.68 2.06 -8.38
C GLN A 44 18.69 1.39 -7.00
N HIS A 45 18.98 2.17 -5.96
CA HIS A 45 19.21 1.68 -4.59
C HIS A 45 18.10 0.76 -4.07
N ALA A 46 16.83 1.02 -4.40
CA ALA A 46 15.74 0.15 -3.98
C ALA A 46 15.84 -1.24 -4.63
N PHE A 47 16.12 -1.29 -5.94
CA PHE A 47 16.32 -2.54 -6.67
C PHE A 47 17.59 -3.27 -6.23
N ASP A 48 18.69 -2.54 -6.03
CA ASP A 48 19.95 -3.11 -5.53
C ASP A 48 19.76 -3.73 -4.14
N CYS A 49 19.02 -3.06 -3.26
CA CYS A 49 18.62 -3.59 -1.95
C CYS A 49 17.69 -4.79 -2.06
N TYR A 50 16.76 -4.79 -3.01
CA TYR A 50 15.89 -5.95 -3.23
C TYR A 50 16.70 -7.18 -3.64
N THR A 51 17.57 -7.04 -4.64
CA THR A 51 18.36 -8.15 -5.21
C THR A 51 19.41 -8.70 -4.23
N SER A 52 19.84 -7.93 -3.24
CA SER A 52 20.76 -8.42 -2.20
C SER A 52 20.10 -9.37 -1.20
N HIS A 53 18.78 -9.29 -1.02
CA HIS A 53 18.01 -10.13 -0.08
C HIS A 53 17.34 -11.32 -0.76
N PHE A 54 17.09 -11.23 -2.06
CA PHE A 54 16.31 -12.22 -2.78
C PHE A 54 17.09 -12.78 -3.97
N SER A 55 17.28 -14.10 -4.01
CA SER A 55 18.00 -14.80 -5.08
C SER A 55 17.09 -15.60 -6.02
N GLU A 56 15.84 -15.82 -5.63
CA GLU A 56 14.86 -16.59 -6.40
C GLU A 56 13.90 -15.67 -7.17
N GLY A 57 13.41 -16.16 -8.32
CA GLY A 57 12.54 -15.42 -9.22
C GLY A 57 13.30 -14.45 -10.13
N GLU A 58 12.68 -14.08 -11.25
CA GLU A 58 13.23 -13.06 -12.15
C GLU A 58 13.05 -11.66 -11.53
N GLN A 59 14.08 -10.83 -11.59
CA GLN A 59 14.11 -9.50 -10.97
C GLN A 59 14.48 -8.47 -12.02
N VAL A 60 13.55 -7.56 -12.30
CA VAL A 60 13.61 -6.67 -13.46
C VAL A 60 13.70 -5.22 -13.04
N ASN A 61 14.78 -4.55 -13.45
CA ASN A 61 15.01 -3.11 -13.24
C ASN A 61 14.79 -2.31 -14.53
N THR A 62 13.57 -2.31 -15.04
CA THR A 62 13.17 -1.48 -16.19
C THR A 62 11.80 -0.88 -15.97
N ASP A 63 11.46 0.13 -16.76
CA ASP A 63 10.11 0.64 -16.85
C ASP A 63 9.15 -0.52 -17.21
N ILE A 64 8.14 -0.73 -16.35
CA ILE A 64 7.13 -1.77 -16.53
C ILE A 64 6.41 -1.63 -17.88
N ALA A 65 6.23 -0.42 -18.40
CA ALA A 65 5.59 -0.15 -19.67
C ALA A 65 6.37 -0.71 -20.89
N LEU A 66 7.65 -1.07 -20.69
CA LEU A 66 8.49 -1.67 -21.73
C LEU A 66 8.52 -3.22 -21.65
N VAL A 67 7.99 -3.81 -20.58
CA VAL A 67 7.96 -5.27 -20.41
C VAL A 67 6.88 -5.85 -21.32
N PRO A 68 7.20 -6.80 -22.23
CA PRO A 68 6.26 -7.32 -23.21
C PRO A 68 5.17 -8.16 -22.54
N ASN A 69 3.98 -8.19 -23.15
CA ASN A 69 2.84 -8.98 -22.64
C ASN A 69 3.16 -10.47 -22.55
N THR A 70 3.94 -10.99 -23.51
CA THR A 70 4.38 -12.39 -23.56
C THR A 70 5.15 -12.83 -22.32
N THR A 71 5.78 -11.91 -21.59
CA THR A 71 6.37 -12.21 -20.28
C THR A 71 5.30 -12.67 -19.30
N PHE A 72 4.18 -11.94 -19.19
CA PHE A 72 3.12 -12.26 -18.24
C PHE A 72 2.27 -13.45 -18.70
N GLU A 73 2.08 -13.63 -20.01
CA GLU A 73 1.37 -14.78 -20.58
C GLU A 73 2.12 -16.11 -20.34
N ALA A 74 3.46 -16.06 -20.28
CA ALA A 74 4.29 -17.23 -20.04
C ALA A 74 4.43 -17.60 -18.55
N LEU A 75 4.05 -16.69 -17.64
CA LEU A 75 4.12 -16.91 -16.20
C LEU A 75 2.84 -17.57 -15.72
N ASP A 76 2.98 -18.62 -14.90
CA ASP A 76 1.85 -19.17 -14.16
C ASP A 76 1.66 -18.37 -12.86
N VAL A 77 0.74 -17.39 -12.85
CA VAL A 77 0.59 -16.43 -11.75
C VAL A 77 -0.68 -16.71 -10.94
N ASP A 78 -0.56 -16.76 -9.61
CA ASP A 78 -1.69 -16.91 -8.69
C ASP A 78 -2.01 -15.61 -7.96
N LEU A 79 -0.99 -14.81 -7.63
CA LEU A 79 -1.12 -13.58 -6.86
C LEU A 79 -0.32 -12.45 -7.52
N VAL A 80 -0.97 -11.33 -7.79
CA VAL A 80 -0.29 -10.06 -8.12
C VAL A 80 -0.30 -9.15 -6.90
N VAL A 81 0.86 -8.63 -6.52
CA VAL A 81 0.99 -7.62 -5.45
C VAL A 81 1.66 -6.35 -5.97
N GLY A 82 1.37 -5.21 -5.35
CA GLY A 82 2.11 -3.99 -5.66
C GLY A 82 1.65 -2.73 -4.94
N GLY A 83 2.63 -1.90 -4.56
CA GLY A 83 2.43 -0.58 -3.95
C GLY A 83 2.74 0.50 -4.98
N PHE A 84 1.71 1.01 -5.66
CA PHE A 84 1.90 1.91 -6.80
C PHE A 84 1.70 3.38 -6.42
N PRO A 85 2.48 4.30 -7.02
CA PRO A 85 2.31 5.74 -6.80
C PRO A 85 0.87 6.23 -7.00
N CYS A 86 0.39 7.08 -6.09
CA CYS A 86 -0.90 7.77 -6.22
C CYS A 86 -0.81 8.87 -7.29
N GLN A 87 -1.46 8.67 -8.43
CA GLN A 87 -1.52 9.62 -9.55
C GLN A 87 -3.00 9.91 -9.88
N ASP A 88 -3.33 11.07 -10.45
CA ASP A 88 -4.70 11.30 -10.94
C ASP A 88 -4.98 10.39 -12.16
N TYR A 89 -6.03 9.57 -12.09
CA TYR A 89 -6.36 8.59 -13.13
C TYR A 89 -7.35 9.21 -14.12
N SER A 90 -6.91 9.52 -15.34
CA SER A 90 -7.83 9.93 -16.42
C SER A 90 -7.92 8.85 -17.49
N VAL A 91 -9.13 8.54 -17.94
CA VAL A 91 -9.42 7.65 -19.06
C VAL A 91 -9.53 8.47 -20.34
N ALA A 92 -8.86 8.02 -21.41
CA ALA A 92 -8.97 8.58 -22.75
C ALA A 92 -9.77 7.62 -23.66
N ARG A 93 -10.56 8.19 -24.57
CA ARG A 93 -11.28 7.41 -25.60
C ARG A 93 -10.28 6.88 -26.63
N SER A 94 -10.36 5.60 -26.97
CA SER A 94 -9.92 5.13 -28.30
C SER A 94 -10.86 5.72 -29.36
N LEU A 95 -10.34 5.94 -30.58
CA LEU A 95 -11.16 6.42 -31.69
C LEU A 95 -12.33 5.45 -31.96
N ALA A 96 -13.46 5.99 -32.40
CA ALA A 96 -14.73 5.28 -32.55
C ALA A 96 -14.57 3.97 -33.35
N GLY A 97 -14.75 2.83 -32.68
CA GLY A 97 -14.71 1.49 -33.27
C GLY A 97 -13.85 0.47 -32.52
N GLU A 98 -12.90 0.92 -31.68
CA GLU A 98 -12.04 0.03 -30.90
C GLU A 98 -12.57 -0.15 -29.47
N LYS A 99 -12.91 -1.39 -29.09
CA LYS A 99 -13.29 -1.79 -27.72
C LYS A 99 -12.08 -1.78 -26.78
N GLY A 100 -11.48 -0.61 -26.55
CA GLY A 100 -10.30 -0.48 -25.68
C GLY A 100 -10.29 0.85 -24.93
N LEU A 101 -10.43 0.80 -23.61
CA LEU A 101 -10.20 1.96 -22.74
C LEU A 101 -8.69 2.15 -22.58
N GLN A 102 -8.16 3.32 -22.95
CA GLN A 102 -6.77 3.67 -22.69
C GLN A 102 -6.70 4.76 -21.63
N GLY A 103 -5.92 4.54 -20.57
CA GLY A 103 -5.59 5.60 -19.64
C GLY A 103 -4.65 6.64 -20.22
N LYS A 104 -4.46 7.76 -19.50
CA LYS A 104 -3.32 8.65 -19.75
C LYS A 104 -2.02 7.84 -19.71
N LYS A 105 -1.24 7.94 -20.79
CA LYS A 105 0.12 7.36 -20.86
C LYS A 105 0.92 7.76 -19.61
N GLY A 106 1.48 6.78 -18.92
CA GLY A 106 2.31 6.97 -17.72
C GLY A 106 1.57 6.88 -16.37
N VAL A 107 0.29 6.49 -16.35
CA VAL A 107 -0.41 6.15 -15.10
C VAL A 107 -0.24 4.67 -14.79
N LEU A 108 0.44 4.35 -13.69
CA LEU A 108 0.94 2.99 -13.39
C LEU A 108 -0.15 1.94 -13.13
N PHE A 109 -1.37 2.35 -12.77
CA PHE A 109 -2.50 1.42 -12.61
C PHE A 109 -2.87 0.71 -13.92
N TRP A 110 -2.70 1.35 -15.08
CA TRP A 110 -2.98 0.69 -16.36
C TRP A 110 -1.97 -0.41 -16.69
N GLU A 111 -0.76 -0.29 -16.17
CA GLU A 111 0.24 -1.36 -16.25
C GLU A 111 -0.12 -2.52 -15.33
N ILE A 112 -0.66 -2.25 -14.13
CA ILE A 112 -1.24 -3.30 -13.27
C ILE A 112 -2.39 -4.01 -14.00
N LYS A 113 -3.31 -3.25 -14.61
CA LYS A 113 -4.39 -3.81 -15.45
C LYS A 113 -3.83 -4.71 -16.54
N ARG A 114 -2.81 -4.24 -17.28
CA ARG A 114 -2.18 -5.00 -18.36
C ARG A 114 -1.57 -6.31 -17.83
N VAL A 115 -0.87 -6.28 -16.70
CA VAL A 115 -0.34 -7.50 -16.05
C VAL A 115 -1.48 -8.46 -15.73
N ILE A 116 -2.56 -8.00 -15.10
CA ILE A 116 -3.72 -8.83 -14.73
C ILE A 116 -4.39 -9.45 -15.97
N GLU A 117 -4.52 -8.68 -17.05
CA GLU A 117 -5.11 -9.14 -18.32
C GLU A 117 -4.30 -10.22 -19.02
N ASN A 118 -2.97 -10.22 -18.85
CA ASN A 118 -2.10 -11.17 -19.54
C ASN A 118 -1.70 -12.36 -18.65
N SER A 119 -1.86 -12.26 -17.32
CA SER A 119 -1.50 -13.34 -16.38
C SER A 119 -2.70 -13.99 -15.66
N HIS A 120 -3.88 -13.34 -15.68
CA HIS A 120 -5.12 -13.84 -15.08
C HIS A 120 -4.99 -14.42 -13.65
N PRO A 121 -4.40 -13.67 -12.69
CA PRO A 121 -4.18 -14.16 -11.34
C PRO A 121 -5.49 -14.50 -10.61
N ARG A 122 -5.42 -15.42 -9.63
CA ARG A 122 -6.57 -15.72 -8.77
C ARG A 122 -6.84 -14.59 -7.78
N PHE A 123 -5.77 -13.98 -7.29
CA PHE A 123 -5.78 -12.97 -6.25
C PHE A 123 -4.95 -11.75 -6.65
N ILE A 124 -5.36 -10.59 -6.17
CA ILE A 124 -4.63 -9.33 -6.33
C ILE A 124 -4.63 -8.62 -4.98
N LEU A 125 -3.46 -8.21 -4.50
CA LEU A 125 -3.32 -7.42 -3.27
C LEU A 125 -2.52 -6.14 -3.55
N LEU A 126 -3.22 -5.01 -3.60
CA LEU A 126 -2.60 -3.71 -3.86
C LEU A 126 -2.58 -2.85 -2.60
N GLU A 127 -1.60 -1.96 -2.54
CA GLU A 127 -1.50 -0.94 -1.50
C GLU A 127 -1.44 0.46 -2.13
N ASN A 128 -2.05 1.43 -1.45
CA ASN A 128 -1.93 2.85 -1.78
C ASN A 128 -2.22 3.74 -0.56
N VAL A 129 -2.05 5.06 -0.71
CA VAL A 129 -2.46 6.05 0.30
C VAL A 129 -3.98 6.12 0.42
N ASP A 130 -4.49 6.38 1.64
CA ASP A 130 -5.95 6.39 1.91
C ASP A 130 -6.72 7.51 1.17
N ARG A 131 -6.00 8.51 0.67
CA ARG A 131 -6.54 9.56 -0.21
C ARG A 131 -7.10 9.01 -1.52
N LEU A 132 -6.63 7.85 -1.99
CA LEU A 132 -7.11 7.21 -3.22
C LEU A 132 -8.65 7.12 -3.25
N LEU A 133 -9.28 6.79 -2.12
CA LEU A 133 -10.73 6.67 -1.97
C LEU A 133 -11.51 7.97 -2.25
N LYS A 134 -10.81 9.10 -2.24
CA LYS A 134 -11.39 10.44 -2.46
C LYS A 134 -10.92 11.07 -3.78
N SER A 135 -10.03 10.40 -4.51
CA SER A 135 -9.39 10.95 -5.70
C SER A 135 -10.35 11.00 -6.90
N PRO A 136 -10.21 12.00 -7.80
CA PRO A 136 -9.40 13.20 -7.66
C PRO A 136 -10.10 14.25 -6.78
N SER A 137 -9.37 15.28 -6.37
CA SER A 137 -9.90 16.38 -5.55
C SER A 137 -11.07 17.15 -6.20
N LYS A 138 -11.14 17.16 -7.54
CA LYS A 138 -12.20 17.85 -8.30
C LYS A 138 -13.47 17.03 -8.48
N GLN A 139 -13.40 15.71 -8.28
CA GLN A 139 -14.52 14.78 -8.52
C GLN A 139 -14.39 13.59 -7.57
N ARG A 140 -14.93 13.74 -6.36
CA ARG A 140 -14.64 12.83 -5.25
C ARG A 140 -14.96 11.37 -5.58
N GLY A 141 -13.96 10.51 -5.43
CA GLY A 141 -14.10 9.05 -5.51
C GLY A 141 -14.09 8.46 -6.93
N ARG A 142 -14.09 9.30 -7.98
CA ARG A 142 -14.08 8.84 -9.37
C ARG A 142 -12.93 7.87 -9.66
N ASP A 143 -11.71 8.21 -9.25
CA ASP A 143 -10.53 7.40 -9.59
C ASP A 143 -10.61 6.00 -8.99
N PHE A 144 -11.06 5.92 -7.74
CA PHE A 144 -11.27 4.64 -7.08
C PHE A 144 -12.41 3.87 -7.74
N ALA A 145 -13.49 4.54 -8.15
CA ALA A 145 -14.59 3.91 -8.90
C ALA A 145 -14.13 3.35 -10.26
N VAL A 146 -13.25 4.05 -10.98
CA VAL A 146 -12.63 3.55 -12.22
C VAL A 146 -11.82 2.28 -11.95
N MET A 147 -11.02 2.24 -10.87
CA MET A 147 -10.29 1.04 -10.50
C MET A 147 -11.24 -0.14 -10.18
N LEU A 148 -12.29 0.11 -9.41
CA LEU A 148 -13.29 -0.90 -9.08
C LEU A 148 -14.00 -1.44 -10.34
N ALA A 149 -14.35 -0.56 -11.28
CA ALA A 149 -14.96 -0.97 -12.55
C ALA A 149 -14.00 -1.82 -13.40
N VAL A 150 -12.71 -1.48 -13.44
CA VAL A 150 -11.70 -2.33 -14.11
C VAL A 150 -11.64 -3.72 -13.48
N PHE A 151 -11.64 -3.84 -12.14
CA PHE A 151 -11.68 -5.15 -11.49
C PHE A 151 -12.96 -5.92 -11.81
N ARG A 152 -14.13 -5.24 -11.79
CA ARG A 152 -15.41 -5.84 -12.18
C ARG A 152 -15.35 -6.40 -13.60
N ASP A 153 -14.86 -5.61 -14.55
CA ASP A 153 -14.83 -5.97 -15.97
C ASP A 153 -13.85 -7.12 -16.25
N LEU A 154 -12.82 -7.27 -15.40
CA LEU A 154 -11.88 -8.40 -15.42
C LEU A 154 -12.36 -9.62 -14.63
N GLY A 155 -13.58 -9.57 -14.07
CA GLY A 155 -14.20 -10.69 -13.36
C GLY A 155 -13.72 -10.87 -11.92
N TYR A 156 -13.44 -9.78 -11.21
CA TYR A 156 -13.05 -9.78 -9.80
C TYR A 156 -14.11 -9.11 -8.91
N ASP A 157 -14.35 -9.73 -7.76
CA ASP A 157 -14.93 -9.04 -6.60
C ASP A 157 -13.80 -8.37 -5.81
N VAL A 158 -14.11 -7.30 -5.10
CA VAL A 158 -13.10 -6.48 -4.40
C VAL A 158 -13.53 -6.23 -2.97
N GLU A 159 -12.61 -6.37 -2.04
CA GLU A 159 -12.68 -5.78 -0.71
C GLU A 159 -11.59 -4.70 -0.59
N TRP A 160 -11.84 -3.64 0.18
CA TRP A 160 -10.81 -2.69 0.53
C TRP A 160 -10.90 -2.25 1.99
N ARG A 161 -9.75 -1.82 2.51
CA ARG A 161 -9.61 -1.42 3.91
C ARG A 161 -8.49 -0.41 4.09
N VAL A 162 -8.80 0.71 4.76
CA VAL A 162 -7.78 1.58 5.34
C VAL A 162 -7.36 0.99 6.68
N ILE A 163 -6.08 0.67 6.80
CA ILE A 163 -5.48 0.06 7.99
C ILE A 163 -4.42 1.02 8.52
N ASN A 164 -4.49 1.32 9.82
CA ASN A 164 -3.46 2.00 10.56
C ASN A 164 -2.63 0.94 11.31
N ALA A 165 -1.34 0.80 11.00
CA ALA A 165 -0.54 -0.30 11.56
C ALA A 165 -0.50 -0.31 13.10
N ALA A 166 -0.49 0.87 13.73
CA ALA A 166 -0.52 1.01 15.19
C ALA A 166 -1.82 0.49 15.85
N GLU A 167 -2.96 0.50 15.14
CA GLU A 167 -4.21 -0.05 15.69
C GLU A 167 -4.14 -1.58 15.82
N TYR A 168 -3.18 -2.22 15.16
CA TYR A 168 -2.99 -3.67 15.15
C TYR A 168 -1.62 -4.08 15.73
N GLY A 169 -1.11 -3.28 16.67
CA GLY A 169 0.05 -3.67 17.48
C GLY A 169 1.41 -3.25 16.93
N HIS A 170 1.49 -2.53 15.81
CA HIS A 170 2.79 -2.22 15.18
C HIS A 170 3.33 -0.83 15.55
N ALA A 171 4.63 -0.65 15.34
CA ALA A 171 5.39 0.50 15.85
C ALA A 171 5.08 1.86 15.20
N GLN A 172 4.23 1.91 14.16
CA GLN A 172 4.03 3.11 13.36
C GLN A 172 2.54 3.41 13.13
N ARG A 173 2.15 4.67 13.36
CA ARG A 173 0.84 5.21 12.97
C ARG A 173 0.83 5.51 11.47
N ARG A 174 0.85 4.45 10.64
CA ARG A 174 0.86 4.51 9.18
C ARG A 174 -0.45 4.00 8.64
N ARG A 175 -1.25 4.91 8.06
CA ARG A 175 -2.52 4.61 7.40
C ARG A 175 -2.31 4.37 5.92
N ARG A 176 -2.77 3.23 5.41
CA ARG A 176 -2.79 2.88 3.99
C ARG A 176 -4.08 2.16 3.62
N VAL A 177 -4.54 2.34 2.39
CA VAL A 177 -5.61 1.52 1.83
C VAL A 177 -5.00 0.29 1.19
N PHE A 178 -5.51 -0.87 1.59
CA PHE A 178 -5.25 -2.15 0.96
C PHE A 178 -6.49 -2.56 0.17
N ILE A 179 -6.27 -3.12 -1.01
CA ILE A 179 -7.30 -3.57 -1.93
C ILE A 179 -7.03 -5.03 -2.22
N PHE A 180 -7.97 -5.91 -1.86
CA PHE A 180 -7.90 -7.32 -2.14
C PHE A 180 -8.97 -7.66 -3.17
N ALA A 181 -8.54 -8.01 -4.38
CA ALA A 181 -9.44 -8.46 -5.45
C ALA A 181 -9.25 -9.95 -5.70
N TYR A 182 -10.35 -10.67 -5.92
CA TYR A 182 -10.35 -12.11 -6.13
C TYR A 182 -11.36 -12.52 -7.20
N LYS A 183 -10.98 -13.53 -7.99
CA LYS A 183 -11.79 -14.04 -9.10
C LYS A 183 -13.17 -14.52 -8.63
N THR A 184 -14.23 -14.08 -9.32
CA THR A 184 -15.63 -14.35 -8.94
C THR A 184 -16.03 -15.83 -8.97
N GLU A 185 -15.29 -16.64 -9.71
CA GLU A 185 -15.53 -18.07 -9.91
C GLU A 185 -14.99 -18.94 -8.76
N LEU A 186 -14.11 -18.39 -7.92
CA LEU A 186 -13.50 -19.08 -6.79
C LEU A 186 -14.54 -19.56 -5.78
N VAL A 187 -14.21 -20.65 -5.06
CA VAL A 187 -15.07 -21.16 -3.99
C VAL A 187 -15.19 -20.11 -2.88
N TYR A 188 -14.09 -19.45 -2.55
CA TYR A 188 -14.04 -18.32 -1.64
C TYR A 188 -14.99 -17.21 -2.07
N ALA A 189 -14.97 -16.80 -3.34
CA ALA A 189 -15.84 -15.73 -3.83
C ALA A 189 -17.32 -16.07 -3.65
N LYS A 190 -17.72 -17.29 -4.00
CA LYS A 190 -19.11 -17.77 -3.82
C LYS A 190 -19.51 -17.80 -2.35
N ALA A 191 -18.61 -18.21 -1.46
CA ALA A 191 -18.84 -18.18 -0.02
C ALA A 191 -19.03 -16.73 0.48
N GLN A 192 -18.18 -15.80 0.06
CA GLN A 192 -18.32 -14.37 0.43
C GLN A 192 -19.61 -13.76 -0.14
N GLN A 193 -20.02 -14.10 -1.37
CA GLN A 193 -21.27 -13.61 -1.99
C GLN A 193 -22.53 -14.09 -1.25
N ALA A 194 -22.47 -15.22 -0.55
CA ALA A 194 -23.58 -15.75 0.24
C ALA A 194 -23.75 -15.04 1.61
N LEU A 195 -22.72 -14.31 2.07
CA LEU A 195 -22.74 -13.61 3.34
C LEU A 195 -23.48 -12.27 3.25
N ALA A 196 -24.07 -11.86 4.38
CA ALA A 196 -24.58 -10.51 4.55
C ALA A 196 -23.44 -9.48 4.43
N LYS A 197 -23.73 -8.30 3.88
CA LYS A 197 -22.72 -7.24 3.68
C LYS A 197 -22.07 -6.81 4.99
N ASP A 198 -22.85 -6.74 6.07
CA ASP A 198 -22.32 -6.42 7.40
C ASP A 198 -21.38 -7.51 7.93
N ALA A 199 -21.70 -8.77 7.69
CA ALA A 199 -20.81 -9.88 8.07
C ALA A 199 -19.45 -9.74 7.37
N LEU A 200 -19.43 -9.45 6.07
CA LEU A 200 -18.20 -9.18 5.31
C LEU A 200 -17.41 -7.99 5.88
N LEU A 201 -18.09 -6.87 6.13
CA LEU A 201 -17.45 -5.62 6.51
C LEU A 201 -16.92 -5.61 7.95
N PHE A 202 -17.53 -6.37 8.85
CA PHE A 202 -17.26 -6.31 10.28
C PHE A 202 -16.69 -7.60 10.90
N LYS A 203 -16.75 -8.74 10.22
CA LYS A 203 -16.32 -10.01 10.82
C LYS A 203 -15.63 -10.99 9.87
N ASP A 204 -16.30 -11.40 8.81
CA ASP A 204 -15.97 -12.61 8.05
C ASP A 204 -15.21 -12.33 6.75
N GLY A 205 -15.26 -11.09 6.24
CA GLY A 205 -14.51 -10.68 5.05
C GLY A 205 -13.00 -10.75 5.24
N PHE A 206 -12.26 -10.68 4.13
CA PHE A 206 -10.80 -10.80 4.10
C PHE A 206 -10.13 -9.89 5.14
N PHE A 207 -10.48 -8.61 5.10
CA PHE A 207 -9.88 -7.62 6.00
C PHE A 207 -10.48 -7.68 7.41
N ALA A 208 -11.78 -7.89 7.55
CA ALA A 208 -12.42 -7.86 8.86
C ALA A 208 -12.01 -9.05 9.75
N SER A 209 -11.75 -10.22 9.14
CA SER A 209 -11.23 -11.39 9.84
C SER A 209 -9.74 -11.27 10.17
N SER A 210 -8.96 -10.57 9.34
CA SER A 210 -7.52 -10.34 9.55
C SER A 210 -7.23 -9.16 10.49
N PHE A 211 -8.12 -8.15 10.50
CA PHE A 211 -7.99 -6.89 11.21
C PHE A 211 -9.32 -6.57 11.91
N PRO A 212 -9.54 -7.17 13.11
CA PRO A 212 -10.84 -7.15 13.77
C PRO A 212 -11.34 -5.76 14.14
N VAL A 213 -12.67 -5.60 14.09
CA VAL A 213 -13.37 -4.34 14.38
C VAL A 213 -14.57 -4.48 15.28
N THR A 214 -15.05 -3.34 15.77
CA THR A 214 -16.38 -3.24 16.38
C THR A 214 -17.45 -3.54 15.32
N GLY A 215 -18.58 -4.09 15.75
CA GLY A 215 -19.65 -4.54 14.84
C GLY A 215 -20.54 -3.43 14.29
N GLU A 216 -20.21 -2.16 14.51
CA GLU A 216 -21.06 -1.02 14.18
C GLU A 216 -20.28 0.07 13.42
N PRO A 217 -20.92 0.76 12.46
CA PRO A 217 -20.32 1.84 11.71
C PRO A 217 -20.06 3.07 12.60
N TYR A 218 -18.89 3.68 12.46
CA TYR A 218 -18.56 4.94 13.11
C TYR A 218 -19.52 6.04 12.65
N LYS A 219 -20.31 6.59 13.59
CA LYS A 219 -21.25 7.69 13.34
C LYS A 219 -22.19 7.44 12.14
N ASN A 220 -22.73 6.22 12.02
CA ASN A 220 -23.63 5.82 10.93
C ASN A 220 -23.04 6.00 9.51
N ARG A 221 -21.71 6.00 9.37
CA ARG A 221 -21.03 6.05 8.07
C ARG A 221 -21.16 4.71 7.35
N TYR A 222 -22.22 4.61 6.59
CA TYR A 222 -22.55 3.46 5.75
C TYR A 222 -23.19 3.99 4.46
N ALA A 223 -22.77 3.48 3.31
CA ALA A 223 -23.31 3.89 2.02
C ALA A 223 -23.24 2.76 1.00
N THR A 224 -24.15 2.80 0.04
CA THR A 224 -24.22 1.87 -1.08
C THR A 224 -24.34 2.63 -2.39
N THR A 225 -23.76 2.07 -3.46
CA THR A 225 -23.93 2.58 -4.82
C THR A 225 -23.75 1.44 -5.81
N GLU A 226 -24.12 1.66 -7.06
CA GLU A 226 -23.82 0.76 -8.17
C GLU A 226 -22.95 1.52 -9.18
N LEU A 227 -21.91 0.85 -9.68
CA LEU A 227 -21.02 1.44 -10.66
C LEU A 227 -21.68 1.35 -12.05
N PRO A 228 -21.75 2.46 -12.82
CA PRO A 228 -22.13 2.43 -14.22
C PRO A 228 -21.37 1.34 -14.99
N GLU A 229 -22.05 0.63 -15.90
CA GLU A 229 -21.39 -0.39 -16.73
C GLU A 229 -20.31 0.25 -17.61
N ASP A 230 -20.58 1.41 -18.19
CA ASP A 230 -19.62 2.16 -18.99
C ASP A 230 -18.61 2.91 -18.09
N VAL A 231 -17.34 2.51 -18.15
CA VAL A 231 -16.23 3.17 -17.46
C VAL A 231 -16.06 4.63 -17.90
N VAL A 232 -16.45 4.99 -19.12
CA VAL A 232 -16.43 6.39 -19.57
C VAL A 232 -17.44 7.22 -18.79
N ALA A 233 -18.65 6.71 -18.56
CA ALA A 233 -19.64 7.37 -17.72
C ALA A 233 -19.13 7.54 -16.27
N ILE A 234 -18.37 6.58 -15.75
CA ILE A 234 -17.69 6.72 -14.45
C ILE A 234 -16.70 7.89 -14.49
N SER A 235 -15.84 7.93 -15.50
CA SER A 235 -14.82 8.97 -15.63
C SER A 235 -15.44 10.37 -15.74
N ASP A 236 -16.54 10.51 -16.47
CA ASP A 236 -17.11 11.83 -16.80
C ASP A 236 -18.05 12.35 -15.69
N GLU A 237 -18.84 11.48 -15.05
CA GLU A 237 -19.98 11.92 -14.23
C GLU A 237 -19.99 11.37 -12.80
N PHE A 238 -19.34 10.23 -12.53
CA PHE A 238 -19.49 9.55 -11.26
C PHE A 238 -18.79 10.30 -10.11
N SER A 239 -19.51 10.46 -9.00
CA SER A 239 -19.00 11.04 -7.76
C SER A 239 -19.63 10.32 -6.59
N PHE A 240 -18.81 9.84 -5.66
CA PHE A 240 -19.28 9.07 -4.51
C PHE A 240 -18.29 9.17 -3.34
N GLU A 241 -18.81 9.20 -2.11
CA GLU A 241 -17.99 9.15 -0.92
C GLU A 241 -17.74 7.71 -0.48
N PHE A 242 -16.59 7.16 -0.87
CA PHE A 242 -16.10 5.91 -0.29
C PHE A 242 -15.61 6.11 1.14
N TYR A 243 -16.01 5.20 2.04
CA TYR A 243 -15.50 5.13 3.40
C TYR A 243 -14.29 4.18 3.50
N THR A 244 -13.73 4.09 4.70
CA THR A 244 -12.45 3.41 4.97
C THR A 244 -12.50 1.89 4.84
N ALA A 245 -13.67 1.29 4.69
CA ALA A 245 -13.82 -0.11 4.33
C ALA A 245 -14.93 -0.26 3.30
N GLY A 246 -14.85 -1.29 2.48
CA GLY A 246 -15.97 -1.63 1.62
C GLY A 246 -15.73 -2.86 0.78
N ILE A 247 -16.79 -3.22 0.08
CA ILE A 247 -16.86 -4.38 -0.80
C ILE A 247 -17.54 -3.98 -2.10
N MET A 248 -17.04 -4.51 -3.21
CA MET A 248 -17.70 -4.48 -4.51
C MET A 248 -17.93 -5.91 -4.96
N GLN A 249 -19.18 -6.23 -5.31
CA GLN A 249 -19.52 -7.48 -5.96
C GLN A 249 -20.37 -7.20 -7.21
N LYS A 250 -19.89 -7.63 -8.38
CA LYS A 250 -20.55 -7.39 -9.68
C LYS A 250 -20.97 -5.92 -9.88
N GLY A 251 -20.10 -4.97 -9.54
CA GLY A 251 -20.36 -3.53 -9.65
C GLY A 251 -21.23 -2.92 -8.54
N LYS A 252 -21.84 -3.73 -7.67
CA LYS A 252 -22.57 -3.25 -6.49
C LYS A 252 -21.63 -3.02 -5.33
N VAL A 253 -21.62 -1.81 -4.82
CA VAL A 253 -20.69 -1.32 -3.82
C VAL A 253 -21.41 -1.12 -2.50
N THR A 254 -20.82 -1.60 -1.42
CA THR A 254 -21.20 -1.27 -0.04
C THR A 254 -19.95 -0.81 0.71
N THR A 255 -20.03 0.32 1.39
CA THR A 255 -18.89 0.92 2.09
C THR A 255 -19.28 1.43 3.46
N THR A 256 -18.37 1.31 4.43
CA THR A 256 -18.58 1.77 5.79
C THR A 256 -17.28 2.28 6.42
N GLN A 257 -17.39 3.03 7.52
CA GLN A 257 -16.26 3.35 8.37
C GLN A 257 -16.30 2.52 9.66
N PRO A 258 -15.61 1.38 9.72
CA PRO A 258 -15.49 0.59 10.94
C PRO A 258 -14.51 1.21 11.94
N VAL A 259 -14.62 0.82 13.21
CA VAL A 259 -13.67 1.18 14.27
C VAL A 259 -12.81 -0.02 14.62
N ALA A 260 -11.49 0.15 14.59
CA ALA A 260 -10.54 -0.92 14.92
C ALA A 260 -10.76 -1.43 16.36
N LYS A 261 -10.64 -2.75 16.56
CA LYS A 261 -10.41 -3.30 17.90
C LYS A 261 -8.93 -3.18 18.19
N GLU A 262 -8.56 -2.07 18.82
CA GLU A 262 -7.16 -1.70 19.02
C GLU A 262 -6.39 -2.73 19.84
N ILE A 263 -5.20 -3.07 19.36
CA ILE A 263 -4.18 -3.84 20.07
C ILE A 263 -3.10 -2.85 20.51
N ALA A 264 -2.58 -3.02 21.73
CA ALA A 264 -1.50 -2.18 22.25
C ALA A 264 -0.33 -2.13 21.25
N PRO A 265 0.06 -0.95 20.74
CA PRO A 265 1.12 -0.83 19.75
C PRO A 265 2.50 -1.04 20.37
N THR A 266 3.43 -1.59 19.59
CA THR A 266 4.86 -1.42 19.86
C THR A 266 5.17 0.08 19.94
N THR A 267 5.89 0.50 20.98
CA THR A 267 6.25 1.90 21.19
C THR A 267 7.58 2.22 20.51
N LEU A 268 7.89 3.50 20.33
CA LEU A 268 9.22 3.93 19.88
C LEU A 268 10.32 3.43 20.83
N ALA A 269 10.10 3.47 22.15
CA ALA A 269 11.06 2.96 23.13
C ALA A 269 11.45 1.49 22.90
N ALA A 270 10.57 0.68 22.31
CA ALA A 270 10.82 -0.74 22.08
C ALA A 270 11.63 -1.03 20.80
N ILE A 271 11.87 -0.04 19.94
CA ILE A 271 12.57 -0.24 18.65
C ILE A 271 13.85 0.56 18.53
N ILE A 272 14.13 1.46 19.48
CA ILE A 272 15.35 2.28 19.48
C ILE A 272 16.59 1.45 19.82
N GLU A 273 17.75 1.94 19.39
CA GLU A 273 19.07 1.43 19.75
C GLU A 273 19.57 2.08 21.04
N ASP A 274 20.33 1.31 21.82
CA ASP A 274 21.00 1.78 23.04
C ASP A 274 22.26 2.61 22.69
N ASP A 275 23.14 2.05 21.85
CA ASP A 275 24.42 2.65 21.47
C ASP A 275 24.35 3.31 20.09
N VAL A 276 24.16 4.64 20.06
CA VAL A 276 23.98 5.41 18.82
C VAL A 276 25.18 6.31 18.52
N ASP A 277 25.62 6.32 17.26
CA ASP A 277 26.71 7.18 16.80
C ASP A 277 26.41 8.67 17.04
N ALA A 278 27.45 9.42 17.42
CA ALA A 278 27.38 10.86 17.70
C ALA A 278 26.77 11.66 16.53
N MET A 279 26.92 11.21 15.29
CA MET A 279 26.40 11.88 14.10
C MET A 279 24.87 11.99 14.03
N TYR A 280 24.13 11.16 14.78
CA TYR A 280 22.66 11.21 14.80
C TYR A 280 22.10 12.19 15.83
N TYR A 281 22.92 12.68 16.76
CA TYR A 281 22.50 13.67 17.74
C TYR A 281 22.42 15.06 17.11
N LEU A 282 21.40 15.81 17.50
CA LEU A 282 21.21 17.16 16.96
C LEU A 282 22.33 18.09 17.40
N THR A 283 22.82 18.88 16.46
CA THR A 283 23.62 20.07 16.76
C THR A 283 22.72 21.17 17.36
N GLU A 284 23.32 22.13 18.07
CA GLU A 284 22.60 23.29 18.62
C GLU A 284 21.82 24.05 17.54
N ALA A 285 22.45 24.28 16.38
CA ALA A 285 21.83 24.94 15.25
C ALA A 285 20.63 24.16 14.67
N GLU A 286 20.68 22.83 14.68
CA GLU A 286 19.54 22.00 14.28
C GLU A 286 18.41 22.05 15.30
N ASP A 287 18.72 21.99 16.61
CA ASP A 287 17.71 22.06 17.66
C ASP A 287 16.96 23.39 17.66
N GLU A 288 17.67 24.50 17.48
CA GLU A 288 17.06 25.83 17.30
C GLU A 288 16.15 25.86 16.06
N LYS A 289 16.62 25.28 14.94
CA LYS A 289 15.84 25.23 13.70
C LYS A 289 14.60 24.35 13.85
N PHE A 290 14.69 23.22 14.53
CA PHE A 290 13.54 22.37 14.85
C PHE A 290 12.54 23.09 15.76
N THR A 291 13.03 23.81 16.76
CA THR A 291 12.20 24.63 17.66
C THR A 291 11.39 25.65 16.86
N TYR A 292 12.04 26.38 15.94
CA TYR A 292 11.34 27.30 15.03
C TYR A 292 10.35 26.57 14.11
N LEU A 293 10.78 25.46 13.48
CA LEU A 293 9.96 24.71 12.54
C LEU A 293 8.70 24.16 13.21
N ARG A 294 8.82 23.57 14.40
CA ARG A 294 7.73 22.95 15.19
C ARG A 294 6.93 23.96 16.02
N GLY A 295 7.40 25.19 16.20
CA GLY A 295 6.64 26.29 16.79
C GLY A 295 5.42 26.72 15.96
N ALA A 296 4.40 27.24 16.63
CA ALA A 296 3.25 27.84 15.96
C ALA A 296 3.66 29.13 15.24
N LYS A 297 3.16 29.33 14.02
CA LYS A 297 3.48 30.53 13.24
C LYS A 297 2.26 31.02 12.47
N LYS A 298 2.14 32.35 12.37
CA LYS A 298 1.14 33.04 11.55
C LYS A 298 1.87 34.12 10.76
N ILE A 299 2.09 33.87 9.47
CA ILE A 299 2.92 34.68 8.60
C ILE A 299 2.06 35.21 7.48
N GLU A 300 2.06 36.52 7.27
CA GLU A 300 1.43 37.13 6.10
C GLU A 300 2.22 36.76 4.83
N ARG A 301 1.53 36.24 3.81
CA ARG A 301 2.12 35.84 2.52
C ARG A 301 1.29 36.43 1.39
N VAL A 302 1.95 36.66 0.26
CA VAL A 302 1.29 37.08 -0.98
C VAL A 302 1.23 35.90 -1.94
N SER A 303 0.06 35.62 -2.50
CA SER A 303 -0.12 34.57 -3.51
C SER A 303 0.60 34.94 -4.81
N ALA A 304 0.82 33.96 -5.69
CA ALA A 304 1.33 34.23 -7.04
C ALA A 304 0.42 35.19 -7.85
N THR A 305 -0.86 35.30 -7.47
CA THR A 305 -1.85 36.19 -8.07
C THR A 305 -1.97 37.55 -7.37
N GLY A 306 -1.11 37.85 -6.39
CA GLY A 306 -1.02 39.15 -5.71
C GLY A 306 -1.94 39.36 -4.51
N HIS A 307 -2.73 38.36 -4.09
CA HIS A 307 -3.60 38.48 -2.92
C HIS A 307 -2.86 38.10 -1.62
N THR A 308 -3.01 38.93 -0.60
CA THR A 308 -2.42 38.71 0.72
C THR A 308 -3.27 37.77 1.58
N TYR A 309 -2.66 36.74 2.15
CA TYR A 309 -3.29 35.78 3.05
C TYR A 309 -2.37 35.45 4.23
N PHE A 310 -2.95 35.05 5.37
CA PHE A 310 -2.16 34.55 6.49
C PHE A 310 -1.90 33.05 6.34
N TYR A 311 -0.65 32.67 6.14
CA TYR A 311 -0.20 31.31 6.33
C TYR A 311 -0.11 31.02 7.83
N SER A 312 -1.01 30.18 8.33
CA SER A 312 -1.05 29.75 9.72
C SER A 312 -0.64 28.28 9.83
N GLU A 313 0.28 27.97 10.72
CA GLU A 313 0.70 26.60 11.03
C GLU A 313 0.71 26.40 12.55
N GLY A 314 -0.04 25.41 13.03
CA GLY A 314 -0.12 25.09 14.46
C GLY A 314 1.21 24.55 15.01
N GLY A 315 1.40 24.55 16.33
CA GLY A 315 2.57 23.93 16.96
C GLY A 315 2.58 22.39 16.85
N MET A 316 3.75 21.80 16.97
CA MET A 316 3.99 20.36 17.10
C MET A 316 4.89 20.11 18.30
N SER A 317 4.77 18.94 18.95
CA SER A 317 5.67 18.54 20.04
C SER A 317 7.14 18.66 19.62
N PRO A 318 8.05 19.20 20.46
CA PRO A 318 9.48 19.30 20.13
C PRO A 318 10.14 17.96 19.82
N VAL A 319 9.66 16.89 20.44
CA VAL A 319 10.11 15.50 20.23
C VAL A 319 8.93 14.54 20.11
N ASP A 320 9.19 13.39 19.51
CA ASP A 320 8.31 12.24 19.42
C ASP A 320 8.35 11.47 20.75
N ASP A 321 7.17 11.14 21.27
CA ASP A 321 7.02 10.48 22.57
C ASP A 321 7.39 9.00 22.48
N LEU A 322 8.40 8.61 23.27
CA LEU A 322 8.91 7.24 23.32
C LEU A 322 7.86 6.22 23.82
N ALA A 323 6.84 6.66 24.57
CA ALA A 323 5.75 5.81 25.04
C ALA A 323 4.67 5.56 23.97
N LEU A 324 4.76 6.21 22.81
CA LEU A 324 3.81 6.06 21.71
C LEU A 324 4.48 5.38 20.49
N PRO A 325 3.68 4.77 19.59
CA PRO A 325 4.17 4.41 18.27
C PRO A 325 4.59 5.65 17.47
N GLY A 326 5.57 5.48 16.59
CA GLY A 326 6.06 6.51 15.69
C GLY A 326 4.95 7.10 14.82
N ARG A 327 5.13 8.34 14.36
CA ARG A 327 4.25 8.91 13.33
C ARG A 327 4.52 8.24 11.98
N THR A 328 3.72 8.55 10.97
CA THR A 328 4.04 8.11 9.60
C THR A 328 5.41 8.67 9.20
N MET A 329 6.34 7.77 8.90
CA MET A 329 7.65 8.12 8.33
C MET A 329 7.49 8.61 6.89
N LEU A 330 8.17 9.70 6.56
CA LEU A 330 8.18 10.30 5.22
C LEU A 330 9.53 10.07 4.53
N THR A 331 9.58 10.26 3.22
CA THR A 331 10.83 10.15 2.44
C THR A 331 11.85 11.24 2.74
N SER A 332 11.45 12.28 3.48
CA SER A 332 12.31 13.35 3.97
C SER A 332 12.91 13.08 5.36
N GLU A 333 12.72 11.88 5.91
CA GLU A 333 13.29 11.48 7.20
C GLU A 333 14.81 11.71 7.22
N GLY A 334 15.35 12.06 8.39
CA GLY A 334 16.77 12.43 8.56
C GLY A 334 17.15 13.80 7.99
N SER A 335 16.21 14.59 7.46
CA SER A 335 16.45 16.00 7.10
C SER A 335 15.91 16.97 8.15
N VAL A 336 16.37 18.22 8.15
CA VAL A 336 15.81 19.28 9.02
C VAL A 336 14.46 19.76 8.48
N ASN A 337 13.45 18.93 8.67
CA ASN A 337 12.06 19.14 8.30
C ASN A 337 11.18 18.92 9.53
N ARG A 338 10.18 19.77 9.76
CA ARG A 338 9.24 19.66 10.89
C ARG A 338 8.73 18.23 11.13
N SER A 339 8.48 17.47 10.07
CA SER A 339 7.90 16.12 10.12
C SER A 339 8.88 15.00 10.47
N THR A 340 10.19 15.25 10.37
CA THR A 340 11.24 14.30 10.76
C THR A 340 11.08 13.89 12.21
N HIS A 341 11.23 12.60 12.51
CA HIS A 341 11.21 12.06 13.85
C HIS A 341 12.43 12.54 14.63
N ILE A 342 12.17 13.10 15.81
CA ILE A 342 13.21 13.50 16.77
C ILE A 342 12.81 12.90 18.09
N ILE A 343 13.68 12.13 18.72
CA ILE A 343 13.47 11.57 20.05
C ILE A 343 14.47 12.15 21.04
N GLU A 344 14.12 12.11 22.32
CA GLU A 344 15.01 12.51 23.41
C GLU A 344 15.31 11.30 24.28
N VAL A 345 16.59 10.97 24.39
CA VAL A 345 17.10 9.87 25.22
C VAL A 345 18.17 10.46 26.12
N ASP A 346 18.06 10.26 27.43
CA ASP A 346 18.99 10.78 28.45
C ASP A 346 19.29 12.28 28.32
N GLY A 347 18.25 13.07 28.03
CA GLY A 347 18.34 14.53 27.90
C GLY A 347 18.99 15.01 26.60
N ARG A 348 19.23 14.12 25.63
CA ARG A 348 19.82 14.46 24.33
C ARG A 348 18.87 14.13 23.19
N LYS A 349 18.66 15.11 22.31
CA LYS A 349 17.81 14.97 21.13
C LYS A 349 18.58 14.37 19.96
N ARG A 350 17.97 13.45 19.25
CA ARG A 350 18.56 12.82 18.06
C ARG A 350 17.51 12.43 17.03
N TYR A 351 17.96 12.23 15.79
CA TYR A 351 17.20 11.55 14.77
C TYR A 351 17.01 10.07 15.14
N LEU A 352 15.99 9.43 14.56
CA LEU A 352 15.98 7.98 14.44
C LEU A 352 17.12 7.55 13.51
N THR A 353 17.82 6.46 13.82
CA THR A 353 18.82 5.89 12.93
C THR A 353 18.14 5.18 11.75
N PRO A 354 18.88 4.84 10.68
CA PRO A 354 18.33 4.04 9.60
C PRO A 354 17.84 2.65 10.03
N MET A 355 18.48 2.02 11.01
CA MET A 355 18.08 0.71 11.53
C MET A 355 16.80 0.83 12.37
N GLU A 356 16.68 1.87 13.19
CA GLU A 356 15.42 2.16 13.89
C GLU A 356 14.27 2.43 12.91
N CYS A 357 14.54 3.06 11.76
CA CYS A 357 13.56 3.23 10.69
C CYS A 357 13.18 1.91 9.98
N GLU A 358 14.10 0.96 9.87
CA GLU A 358 13.81 -0.40 9.39
C GLU A 358 12.87 -1.12 10.36
N ARG A 359 13.21 -1.12 11.66
CA ARG A 359 12.38 -1.68 12.74
C ARG A 359 11.01 -1.01 12.81
N LEU A 360 10.92 0.31 12.61
CA LEU A 360 9.66 1.06 12.58
C LEU A 360 8.70 0.59 11.48
N ASN A 361 9.23 0.06 10.37
CA ASN A 361 8.45 -0.53 9.28
C ASN A 361 8.38 -2.08 9.37
N GLY A 362 9.01 -2.66 10.38
CA GLY A 362 9.04 -4.11 10.63
C GLY A 362 9.97 -4.88 9.70
N PHE A 363 10.98 -4.24 9.12
CA PHE A 363 12.09 -4.93 8.42
C PHE A 363 13.10 -5.47 9.43
N ASP A 364 13.91 -6.43 8.99
CA ASP A 364 15.05 -6.89 9.79
C ASP A 364 16.15 -5.83 9.85
N ASP A 365 16.98 -5.90 10.87
CA ASP A 365 18.11 -4.99 11.04
C ASP A 365 19.06 -5.04 9.84
N ASN A 366 19.51 -3.86 9.41
CA ASN A 366 20.41 -3.68 8.27
C ASN A 366 19.82 -4.09 6.92
N TRP A 367 18.49 -4.12 6.80
CA TRP A 367 17.81 -4.42 5.53
C TRP A 367 18.27 -3.52 4.39
N THR A 368 18.51 -2.23 4.67
CA THR A 368 18.97 -1.24 3.68
C THR A 368 20.47 -0.94 3.80
N ALA A 369 21.26 -1.84 4.39
CA ALA A 369 22.71 -1.64 4.47
C ALA A 369 23.35 -1.54 3.08
N GLY A 370 24.46 -0.79 3.00
CA GLY A 370 25.20 -0.56 1.75
C GLY A 370 24.76 0.65 0.94
N MET A 371 23.65 1.32 1.30
CA MET A 371 23.30 2.64 0.75
C MET A 371 23.55 3.76 1.77
N ALA A 372 23.76 4.98 1.29
CA ALA A 372 23.89 6.16 2.16
C ALA A 372 22.61 6.37 3.00
N ASP A 373 22.72 6.87 4.23
CA ASP A 373 21.59 7.02 5.16
C ASP A 373 20.41 7.78 4.56
N ARG A 374 20.69 8.83 3.79
CA ARG A 374 19.64 9.58 3.07
C ARG A 374 18.79 8.68 2.17
N MET A 375 19.40 7.68 1.54
CA MET A 375 18.70 6.70 0.72
C MET A 375 17.98 5.64 1.56
N ARG A 376 18.57 5.21 2.69
CA ARG A 376 17.91 4.32 3.65
C ARG A 376 16.59 4.93 4.14
N TYR A 377 16.64 6.19 4.56
CA TYR A 377 15.47 6.98 4.94
C TYR A 377 14.46 7.16 3.81
N PHE A 378 14.92 7.46 2.59
CA PHE A 378 14.04 7.55 1.42
C PHE A 378 13.29 6.23 1.17
N CYS A 379 13.99 5.10 1.20
CA CYS A 379 13.42 3.78 1.00
C CYS A 379 12.41 3.44 2.10
N MET A 380 12.77 3.62 3.37
CA MET A 380 11.88 3.34 4.51
C MET A 380 10.66 4.28 4.58
N GLY A 381 10.78 5.52 4.11
CA GLY A 381 9.63 6.43 3.99
C GLY A 381 8.59 5.96 2.97
N ASN A 382 9.02 5.27 1.92
CA ASN A 382 8.16 4.66 0.91
C ASN A 382 7.74 3.22 1.24
N ALA A 383 8.40 2.57 2.20
CA ALA A 383 8.18 1.17 2.50
C ALA A 383 6.78 0.89 3.09
N LEU A 384 6.41 -0.40 3.05
CA LEU A 384 5.24 -0.96 3.70
C LEU A 384 5.53 -1.26 5.16
N VAL A 385 4.48 -1.46 5.97
CA VAL A 385 4.64 -2.08 7.28
C VAL A 385 4.54 -3.60 7.10
N VAL A 386 5.69 -4.27 7.07
CA VAL A 386 5.82 -5.69 6.69
C VAL A 386 4.89 -6.61 7.48
N PRO A 387 4.71 -6.47 8.81
CA PRO A 387 3.78 -7.29 9.57
C PRO A 387 2.32 -7.27 9.07
N LEU A 388 1.84 -6.15 8.50
CA LEU A 388 0.49 -6.10 7.91
C LEU A 388 0.40 -7.04 6.71
N ILE A 389 1.44 -7.07 5.88
CA ILE A 389 1.53 -7.99 4.74
C ILE A 389 1.58 -9.43 5.22
N THR A 390 2.34 -9.72 6.28
CA THR A 390 2.38 -11.07 6.87
C THR A 390 1.00 -11.53 7.35
N THR A 391 0.22 -10.67 8.01
CA THR A 391 -1.15 -11.00 8.42
C THR A 391 -2.05 -11.29 7.21
N MET A 392 -2.00 -10.46 6.16
CA MET A 392 -2.76 -10.69 4.93
C MET A 392 -2.30 -11.95 4.17
N GLY A 393 -1.00 -12.22 4.14
CA GLY A 393 -0.42 -13.42 3.54
C GLY A 393 -0.91 -14.69 4.24
N LYS A 394 -1.00 -14.70 5.56
CA LYS A 394 -1.61 -15.82 6.31
C LYS A 394 -3.06 -16.05 5.88
N LYS A 395 -3.84 -14.97 5.70
CA LYS A 395 -5.22 -15.09 5.23
C LYS A 395 -5.33 -15.62 3.81
N ILE A 396 -4.48 -15.15 2.89
CA ILE A 396 -4.42 -15.67 1.52
C ILE A 396 -4.05 -17.16 1.51
N LYS A 397 -3.11 -17.58 2.36
CA LYS A 397 -2.75 -18.99 2.52
C LYS A 397 -3.94 -19.83 2.97
N GLU A 398 -4.68 -19.40 4.00
CA GLU A 398 -5.89 -20.09 4.47
C GLU A 398 -6.93 -20.24 3.34
N ILE A 399 -7.11 -19.21 2.51
CA ILE A 399 -8.02 -19.25 1.36
C ILE A 399 -7.52 -20.27 0.33
N ASN A 400 -6.23 -20.25 0.01
CA ASN A 400 -5.65 -21.18 -0.95
C ASN A 400 -5.72 -22.64 -0.50
N GLU A 401 -5.59 -22.92 0.79
CA GLU A 401 -5.72 -24.28 1.35
C GLU A 401 -7.13 -24.88 1.19
N GLN A 402 -8.15 -24.03 1.12
CA GLN A 402 -9.55 -24.46 0.93
C GLN A 402 -9.88 -24.75 -0.55
N GLU A 403 -9.07 -24.25 -1.48
CA GLU A 403 -9.22 -24.46 -2.92
C GLU A 403 -7.85 -24.44 -3.62
N PRO A 404 -6.99 -25.46 -3.39
CA PRO A 404 -5.68 -25.51 -4.00
C PRO A 404 -5.81 -25.59 -5.52
N LYS A 405 -4.84 -25.00 -6.22
CA LYS A 405 -4.84 -25.00 -7.69
C LYS A 405 -4.87 -26.43 -8.21
N GLN A 406 -5.83 -26.71 -9.09
CA GLN A 406 -5.82 -27.96 -9.83
C GLN A 406 -4.77 -27.85 -10.93
N ASP A 407 -3.66 -28.55 -10.77
CA ASP A 407 -2.71 -28.72 -11.86
C ASP A 407 -3.45 -29.48 -12.97
N LEU A 408 -3.67 -28.82 -14.11
CA LEU A 408 -4.19 -29.49 -15.31
C LEU A 408 -3.13 -30.51 -15.75
N GLN A 409 -3.22 -31.74 -15.24
CA GLN A 409 -2.58 -32.89 -15.86
C GLN A 409 -3.30 -33.12 -17.19
N ILE A 410 -2.87 -32.43 -18.24
CA ILE A 410 -3.14 -32.87 -19.61
C ILE A 410 -2.24 -34.09 -19.82
N THR A 411 -2.73 -35.24 -19.36
CA THR A 411 -2.20 -36.53 -19.77
C THR A 411 -2.57 -36.69 -21.24
N PHE A 412 -1.66 -36.33 -22.14
CA PHE A 412 -1.75 -36.80 -23.51
C PHE A 412 -1.55 -38.32 -23.45
N HIS A 413 -2.66 -39.06 -23.46
CA HIS A 413 -2.61 -40.48 -23.75
C HIS A 413 -2.47 -40.66 -25.26
N LEU A 414 -1.23 -41.04 -25.61
CA LEU A 414 -0.70 -41.62 -26.85
C LEU A 414 -0.32 -40.65 -27.97
#